data_AF-A0A0G4IPA9-F1
#
_entry.id   AF-A0A0G4IPA9-F1
#
_cell.length_a   1.000
_cell.length_b   1.000
_cell.length_c   1.000
_cell.angle_alpha   90.00
_cell.angle_beta   90.00
_cell.angle_gamma   90.00
#
_symmetry.space_group_name_H-M   'P 1'
#
loop_
_entity.id
_entity.type
_entity.pdbx_description
1 polymer ?
#
loop_
_entity_poly.entity_id
_entity_poly.type
_entity_poly.pdbx_seq_one_letter_code
_entity_poly.pdbx_strand_id
1 'polypeptide(L)'
;MSCAVVLGATGAVGRHVVRALAGDTRCQKIIAVVRRDGAPVDLFGVASDKVQVTVVDYNRLAETARESFANVDVAFSCLGTTRAQAGSAEAFKKVDLDYTVDSAKLLRDAGVPTFCIVSAANANANSWFLYPQTKGLAEQRLIDLEFPRLIIMRPMLIVRDDTDRLAERIADTLLPSAAKVQASQLARAMVHCAYGEPSSSTRVELVDHGTLRRTPPRD
;
A
#
# COMPACT_ATOMS: atom_id res chain seq x y z
N MET A 1 -15.26 -7.32 14.71
CA MET A 1 -15.55 -6.89 13.33
C MET A 1 -14.32 -6.15 12.85
N SER A 2 -13.71 -6.52 11.71
CA SER A 2 -12.44 -5.91 11.30
C SER A 2 -12.64 -4.61 10.52
N CYS A 3 -11.93 -3.58 10.91
CA CYS A 3 -11.82 -2.29 10.23
C CYS A 3 -10.44 -2.16 9.56
N ALA A 4 -10.42 -1.87 8.27
CA ALA A 4 -9.21 -1.64 7.50
C ALA A 4 -9.06 -0.17 7.09
N VAL A 5 -7.84 0.37 7.14
CA VAL A 5 -7.51 1.65 6.51
C VAL A 5 -6.62 1.43 5.29
N VAL A 6 -6.88 2.17 4.20
CA VAL A 6 -6.08 2.10 2.97
C VAL A 6 -5.53 3.48 2.64
N LEU A 7 -4.22 3.66 2.86
CA LEU A 7 -3.48 4.85 2.46
C LEU A 7 -3.12 4.74 0.97
N GLY A 8 -3.28 5.83 0.23
CA GLY A 8 -3.11 5.80 -1.23
C GLY A 8 -4.22 5.03 -1.94
N ALA A 9 -5.45 5.09 -1.42
CA ALA A 9 -6.61 4.33 -1.90
C ALA A 9 -6.93 4.60 -3.39
N THR A 10 -6.63 5.78 -3.93
CA THR A 10 -6.85 6.12 -5.35
C THR A 10 -5.70 5.71 -6.28
N GLY A 11 -4.62 5.18 -5.72
CA GLY A 11 -3.45 4.74 -6.48
C GLY A 11 -3.71 3.44 -7.25
N ALA A 12 -2.76 3.09 -8.13
CA ALA A 12 -2.85 1.92 -8.99
C ALA A 12 -3.08 0.62 -8.22
N VAL A 13 -2.43 0.43 -7.06
CA VAL A 13 -2.64 -0.73 -6.19
C VAL A 13 -3.78 -0.51 -5.20
N GLY A 14 -3.85 0.68 -4.58
CA GLY A 14 -4.80 0.99 -3.50
C GLY A 14 -6.26 0.76 -3.89
N ARG A 15 -6.65 1.09 -5.13
CA ARG A 15 -8.03 0.87 -5.61
C ARG A 15 -8.39 -0.61 -5.62
N HIS A 16 -7.44 -1.49 -5.97
CA HIS A 16 -7.67 -2.93 -5.98
C HIS A 16 -7.64 -3.49 -4.56
N VAL A 17 -6.90 -2.88 -3.62
CA VAL A 17 -6.97 -3.24 -2.20
C VAL A 17 -8.36 -2.94 -1.66
N VAL A 18 -8.91 -1.74 -1.93
CA VAL A 18 -10.29 -1.38 -1.54
C VAL A 18 -11.29 -2.37 -2.16
N ARG A 19 -11.17 -2.68 -3.46
CA ARG A 19 -12.04 -3.65 -4.14
C ARG A 19 -11.95 -5.06 -3.52
N ALA A 20 -10.75 -5.54 -3.24
CA ALA A 20 -10.54 -6.83 -2.63
C ALA A 20 -11.13 -6.90 -1.21
N LEU A 21 -10.95 -5.84 -0.40
CA LEU A 21 -11.53 -5.75 0.95
C LEU A 21 -13.06 -5.67 0.92
N ALA A 22 -13.65 -5.00 -0.07
CA ALA A 22 -15.11 -4.90 -0.19
C ALA A 22 -15.75 -6.29 -0.35
N GLY A 23 -15.11 -7.16 -1.15
CA GLY A 23 -15.52 -8.56 -1.34
C GLY A 23 -15.10 -9.52 -0.21
N ASP A 24 -14.24 -9.09 0.72
CA ASP A 24 -13.74 -9.96 1.80
C ASP A 24 -14.71 -9.95 3.00
N THR A 25 -15.19 -11.12 3.41
CA THR A 25 -16.12 -11.27 4.55
C THR A 25 -15.45 -11.02 5.90
N ARG A 26 -14.12 -11.07 5.98
CA ARG A 26 -13.37 -10.75 7.21
C ARG A 26 -13.33 -9.25 7.47
N CYS A 27 -13.42 -8.43 6.42
CA CYS A 27 -13.45 -6.97 6.48
C CYS A 27 -14.89 -6.44 6.49
N GLN A 28 -15.22 -5.64 7.49
CA GLN A 28 -16.57 -5.08 7.68
C GLN A 28 -16.62 -3.57 7.46
N LYS A 29 -15.48 -2.89 7.61
CA LYS A 29 -15.37 -1.44 7.37
C LYS A 29 -14.04 -1.12 6.70
N ILE A 30 -14.07 -0.22 5.71
CA ILE A 30 -12.92 0.21 4.92
C ILE A 30 -12.85 1.72 4.98
N ILE A 31 -11.75 2.26 5.49
CA ILE A 31 -11.45 3.68 5.52
C ILE A 31 -10.49 3.96 4.35
N ALA A 32 -11.04 4.43 3.24
CA ALA A 32 -10.29 4.77 2.05
C ALA A 32 -9.75 6.20 2.17
N VAL A 33 -8.44 6.34 2.36
CA VAL A 33 -7.81 7.63 2.62
C VAL A 33 -7.43 8.32 1.31
N VAL A 34 -7.93 9.55 1.14
CA VAL A 34 -7.72 10.38 -0.05
C VAL A 34 -7.16 11.75 0.31
N ARG A 35 -6.58 12.47 -0.66
CA ARG A 35 -5.93 13.79 -0.43
C ARG A 35 -6.80 15.00 -0.75
N ARG A 36 -7.85 14.83 -1.54
CA ARG A 36 -8.70 15.93 -2.01
C ARG A 36 -10.15 15.53 -1.83
N ASP A 37 -10.95 16.52 -1.46
CA ASP A 37 -12.39 16.38 -1.35
C ASP A 37 -13.03 16.11 -2.71
N GLY A 38 -14.16 15.39 -2.73
CA GLY A 38 -14.87 15.03 -3.95
C GLY A 38 -14.28 13.85 -4.75
N ALA A 39 -13.43 13.02 -4.15
CA ALA A 39 -13.02 11.74 -4.74
C ALA A 39 -14.26 10.81 -4.83
N PRO A 40 -14.79 10.49 -6.01
CA PRO A 40 -16.08 9.83 -6.06
C PRO A 40 -15.99 8.37 -5.57
N VAL A 41 -17.05 7.88 -4.92
CA VAL A 41 -17.08 6.54 -4.29
C VAL A 41 -16.95 5.43 -5.35
N ASP A 42 -17.33 5.74 -6.60
CA ASP A 42 -17.16 4.86 -7.77
C ASP A 42 -15.71 4.71 -8.23
N LEU A 43 -14.74 5.50 -7.70
CA LEU A 43 -13.31 5.40 -8.04
C LEU A 43 -12.73 4.01 -7.85
N PHE A 44 -13.30 3.23 -6.93
CA PHE A 44 -12.83 1.89 -6.61
C PHE A 44 -13.45 0.81 -7.54
N GLY A 45 -14.43 1.19 -8.36
CA GLY A 45 -15.18 0.26 -9.22
C GLY A 45 -15.98 -0.76 -8.42
N VAL A 46 -16.41 -0.39 -7.20
CA VAL A 46 -17.25 -1.21 -6.33
C VAL A 46 -18.21 -0.31 -5.56
N ALA A 47 -19.50 -0.67 -5.57
CA ALA A 47 -20.50 -0.07 -4.68
C ALA A 47 -20.60 -0.96 -3.43
N SER A 48 -20.14 -0.46 -2.29
CA SER A 48 -20.20 -1.18 -1.03
C SER A 48 -20.42 -0.22 0.14
N ASP A 49 -21.36 -0.58 1.00
CA ASP A 49 -21.64 0.05 2.29
C ASP A 49 -20.47 -0.02 3.27
N LYS A 50 -19.50 -0.92 3.05
CA LYS A 50 -18.28 -1.02 3.84
C LYS A 50 -17.32 0.16 3.63
N VAL A 51 -17.40 0.87 2.50
CA VAL A 51 -16.39 1.87 2.10
C VAL A 51 -16.77 3.27 2.60
N GLN A 52 -15.95 3.80 3.49
CA GLN A 52 -15.98 5.19 3.94
C GLN A 52 -14.75 5.93 3.39
N VAL A 53 -14.98 7.03 2.68
CA VAL A 53 -13.89 7.89 2.19
C VAL A 53 -13.54 8.91 3.27
N THR A 54 -12.26 9.01 3.62
CA THR A 54 -11.74 10.04 4.54
C THR A 54 -10.71 10.89 3.81
N VAL A 55 -10.93 12.20 3.78
CA VAL A 55 -9.97 13.17 3.25
C VAL A 55 -8.95 13.51 4.33
N VAL A 56 -7.66 13.44 4.01
CA VAL A 56 -6.57 13.81 4.93
C VAL A 56 -5.63 14.81 4.27
N ASP A 57 -5.10 15.72 5.08
CA ASP A 57 -3.93 16.51 4.73
C ASP A 57 -2.70 15.87 5.36
N TYR A 58 -1.84 15.28 4.53
CA TYR A 58 -0.63 14.63 5.00
C TYR A 58 0.38 15.61 5.64
N ASN A 59 0.28 16.92 5.40
CA ASN A 59 1.09 17.91 6.12
C ASN A 59 0.56 18.18 7.54
N ARG A 60 -0.71 17.83 7.81
CA ARG A 60 -1.41 18.03 9.09
C ARG A 60 -2.06 16.71 9.51
N LEU A 61 -1.34 15.60 9.33
CA LEU A 61 -1.93 14.27 9.42
C LEU A 61 -2.49 13.97 10.82
N ALA A 62 -1.78 14.36 11.87
CA ALA A 62 -2.23 14.16 13.25
C ALA A 62 -3.53 14.91 13.56
N GLU A 63 -3.82 16.02 12.87
CA GLU A 63 -5.03 16.80 13.07
C GLU A 63 -6.18 16.25 12.21
N THR A 64 -5.88 15.82 10.99
CA THR A 64 -6.91 15.43 10.00
C THR A 64 -7.28 13.95 10.01
N ALA A 65 -6.42 13.07 10.53
CA ALA A 65 -6.60 11.63 10.43
C ALA A 65 -6.79 10.91 11.78
N ARG A 66 -6.46 11.54 12.92
CA ARG A 66 -6.40 10.88 14.24
C ARG A 66 -7.70 10.17 14.62
N GLU A 67 -8.84 10.84 14.44
CA GLU A 67 -10.15 10.25 14.74
C GLU A 67 -10.50 9.11 13.79
N SER A 68 -10.18 9.28 12.50
CA SER A 68 -10.44 8.26 11.47
C SER A 68 -9.57 7.01 11.64
N PHE A 69 -8.42 7.12 12.31
CA PHE A 69 -7.50 5.99 12.52
C PHE A 69 -7.75 5.24 13.84
N ALA A 70 -8.73 5.69 14.63
CA ALA A 70 -9.16 4.96 15.83
C ALA A 70 -9.89 3.66 15.48
N ASN A 71 -9.70 2.62 16.30
CA ASN A 71 -10.36 1.31 16.15
C ASN A 71 -10.14 0.67 14.77
N VAL A 72 -8.92 0.77 14.25
CA VAL A 72 -8.48 0.11 13.01
C VAL A 72 -7.69 -1.15 13.36
N ASP A 73 -8.03 -2.28 12.73
CA ASP A 73 -7.39 -3.56 12.97
C ASP A 73 -6.23 -3.81 11.98
N VAL A 74 -6.30 -3.23 10.79
CA VAL A 74 -5.28 -3.40 9.75
C VAL A 74 -5.12 -2.15 8.90
N ALA A 75 -3.87 -1.80 8.62
CA ALA A 75 -3.51 -0.70 7.74
C ALA A 75 -2.77 -1.18 6.51
N PHE A 76 -3.17 -0.67 5.35
CA PHE A 76 -2.50 -0.89 4.07
C PHE A 76 -1.91 0.42 3.56
N SER A 77 -0.60 0.47 3.36
CA SER A 77 0.06 1.58 2.68
C SER A 77 0.36 1.24 1.22
N CYS A 78 -0.41 1.87 0.34
CA CYS A 78 -0.16 1.91 -1.10
C CYS A 78 0.33 3.31 -1.54
N LEU A 79 0.84 4.10 -0.59
CA LEU A 79 1.44 5.40 -0.89
C LEU A 79 2.69 5.23 -1.74
N GLY A 80 2.76 6.03 -2.79
CA GLY A 80 3.89 6.07 -3.69
C GLY A 80 3.64 7.04 -4.82
N THR A 81 4.72 7.63 -5.31
CA THR A 81 4.73 8.48 -6.49
C THR A 81 5.95 8.14 -7.34
N THR A 82 5.99 8.64 -8.56
CA THR A 82 7.23 8.64 -9.34
C THR A 82 7.91 9.99 -9.20
N ARG A 83 9.24 10.05 -9.36
CA ARG A 83 9.95 11.34 -9.40
C ARG A 83 9.34 12.29 -10.44
N ALA A 84 8.92 11.74 -11.59
CA ALA A 84 8.26 12.49 -12.65
C ALA A 84 6.93 13.10 -12.20
N GLN A 85 6.09 12.33 -11.49
CA GLN A 85 4.81 12.83 -10.95
C GLN A 85 4.99 13.76 -9.74
N ALA A 86 6.04 13.55 -8.94
CA ALA A 86 6.35 14.39 -7.78
C ALA A 86 6.96 15.74 -8.16
N GLY A 87 7.62 15.82 -9.32
CA GLY A 87 8.30 17.03 -9.81
C GLY A 87 9.71 17.23 -9.23
N SER A 88 10.03 16.67 -8.06
CA SER A 88 11.38 16.75 -7.47
C SER A 88 11.74 15.50 -6.64
N ALA A 89 13.04 15.36 -6.34
CA ALA A 89 13.52 14.30 -5.46
C ALA A 89 13.02 14.46 -4.01
N GLU A 90 12.92 15.70 -3.53
CA GLU A 90 12.40 16.04 -2.21
C GLU A 90 10.91 15.72 -2.11
N ALA A 91 10.11 16.11 -3.11
CA ALA A 91 8.68 15.79 -3.16
C ALA A 91 8.44 14.28 -3.27
N PHE A 92 9.31 13.55 -3.98
CA PHE A 92 9.29 12.09 -4.02
C PHE A 92 9.56 11.50 -2.62
N LYS A 93 10.64 11.92 -1.94
CA LYS A 93 10.94 11.48 -0.57
C LYS A 93 9.81 11.81 0.40
N LYS A 94 9.24 13.00 0.30
CA LYS A 94 8.12 13.44 1.13
C LYS A 94 6.92 12.48 1.05
N VAL A 95 6.61 11.97 -0.13
CA VAL A 95 5.48 11.03 -0.33
C VAL A 95 5.86 9.58 0.03
N ASP A 96 6.97 9.08 -0.53
CA ASP A 96 7.35 7.66 -0.44
C ASP A 96 8.02 7.28 0.87
N LEU A 97 8.52 8.25 1.64
CA LEU A 97 9.13 8.06 2.95
C LEU A 97 8.33 8.79 4.03
N ASP A 98 8.34 10.13 4.03
CA ASP A 98 7.87 10.91 5.18
C ASP A 98 6.39 10.66 5.47
N TYR A 99 5.50 10.87 4.49
CA TYR A 99 4.07 10.62 4.65
C TYR A 99 3.74 9.17 5.00
N THR A 100 4.52 8.22 4.48
CA THR A 100 4.33 6.80 4.77
C THR A 100 4.68 6.48 6.22
N VAL A 101 5.85 6.95 6.68
CA VAL A 101 6.33 6.73 8.06
C VAL A 101 5.47 7.49 9.06
N ASP A 102 5.09 8.73 8.77
CA ASP A 102 4.24 9.54 9.64
C ASP A 102 2.85 8.91 9.80
N SER A 103 2.29 8.38 8.70
CA SER A 103 1.01 7.66 8.77
C SER A 103 1.12 6.38 9.58
N ALA A 104 2.19 5.60 9.35
CA ALA A 104 2.43 4.39 10.10
C ALA A 104 2.62 4.69 11.60
N LYS A 105 3.35 5.75 11.94
CA LYS A 105 3.51 6.17 13.34
C LYS A 105 2.18 6.52 13.98
N LEU A 106 1.35 7.32 13.31
CA LEU A 106 0.02 7.68 13.81
C LEU A 106 -0.87 6.44 14.02
N LEU A 107 -0.82 5.48 13.09
CA LEU A 107 -1.56 4.22 13.20
C LEU A 107 -1.02 3.33 14.32
N ARG A 108 0.29 3.25 14.49
CA ARG A 108 0.93 2.53 15.60
C ARG A 108 0.52 3.13 16.94
N ASP A 109 0.57 4.45 17.06
CA ASP A 109 0.16 5.18 18.27
C ASP A 109 -1.33 5.01 18.57
N ALA A 110 -2.16 4.80 17.53
CA ALA A 110 -3.58 4.45 17.65
C ALA A 110 -3.83 2.97 17.99
N GLY A 111 -2.78 2.15 18.12
CA GLY A 111 -2.88 0.74 18.51
C GLY A 111 -3.14 -0.24 17.36
N VAL A 112 -2.98 0.19 16.10
CA VAL A 112 -3.21 -0.70 14.94
C VAL A 112 -2.22 -1.87 14.96
N PRO A 113 -2.68 -3.14 14.99
CA PRO A 113 -1.80 -4.28 15.18
C PRO A 113 -1.15 -4.81 13.90
N THR A 114 -1.69 -4.51 12.72
CA THR A 114 -1.12 -4.98 11.45
C THR A 114 -0.91 -3.83 10.47
N PHE A 115 0.32 -3.68 9.98
CA PHE A 115 0.65 -2.71 8.93
C PHE A 115 1.24 -3.44 7.72
N CYS A 116 0.65 -3.26 6.54
CA CYS A 116 1.06 -3.89 5.30
C CYS A 116 1.45 -2.81 4.27
N ILE A 117 2.68 -2.84 3.75
CA ILE A 117 3.20 -1.82 2.83
C ILE A 117 3.62 -2.40 1.48
N VAL A 118 3.40 -1.63 0.41
CA VAL A 118 4.04 -1.82 -0.89
C VAL A 118 5.41 -1.13 -0.93
N SER A 119 6.47 -1.94 -0.92
CA SER A 119 7.86 -1.52 -1.12
C SER A 119 8.34 -1.90 -2.53
N ALA A 120 9.58 -2.37 -2.69
CA ALA A 120 10.19 -2.74 -3.95
C ALA A 120 11.22 -3.87 -3.78
N ALA A 121 11.38 -4.71 -4.81
CA ALA A 121 12.35 -5.81 -4.83
C ALA A 121 13.80 -5.35 -4.60
N ASN A 122 14.14 -4.14 -5.02
CA ASN A 122 15.47 -3.56 -4.88
C ASN A 122 15.59 -2.56 -3.72
N ALA A 123 14.62 -2.52 -2.79
CA ALA A 123 14.66 -1.62 -1.63
C ALA A 123 15.95 -1.83 -0.82
N ASN A 124 16.72 -0.76 -0.67
CA ASN A 124 18.02 -0.77 0.00
C ASN A 124 18.37 0.64 0.49
N ALA A 125 18.36 0.86 1.80
CA ALA A 125 18.64 2.14 2.43
C ALA A 125 20.05 2.69 2.14
N ASN A 126 20.99 1.81 1.80
CA ASN A 126 22.37 2.17 1.47
C ASN A 126 22.59 2.38 -0.04
N SER A 127 21.53 2.35 -0.85
CA SER A 127 21.64 2.57 -2.30
C SER A 127 22.00 4.01 -2.62
N TRP A 128 22.82 4.20 -3.66
CA TRP A 128 23.10 5.50 -4.27
C TRP A 128 21.94 6.02 -5.12
N PHE A 129 21.02 5.14 -5.53
CA PHE A 129 19.87 5.49 -6.34
C PHE A 129 18.67 5.88 -5.47
N LEU A 130 18.06 7.03 -5.80
CA LEU A 130 16.97 7.63 -5.05
C LEU A 130 15.82 6.67 -4.73
N TYR A 131 15.30 5.93 -5.72
CA TYR A 131 14.12 5.08 -5.52
C TYR A 131 14.39 3.90 -4.57
N PRO A 132 15.39 3.03 -4.82
CA PRO A 132 15.81 2.00 -3.87
C PRO A 132 16.14 2.52 -2.47
N GLN A 133 16.84 3.66 -2.40
CA GLN A 133 17.22 4.30 -1.14
C GLN A 133 16.00 4.70 -0.33
N THR A 134 15.07 5.45 -0.92
CA THR A 134 13.85 5.91 -0.24
C THR A 134 12.99 4.74 0.24
N LYS A 135 12.80 3.70 -0.59
CA LYS A 135 12.03 2.51 -0.17
C LYS A 135 12.72 1.74 0.96
N GLY A 136 14.04 1.55 0.89
CA GLY A 136 14.78 0.89 1.97
C GLY A 136 14.80 1.68 3.27
N LEU A 137 14.91 3.01 3.20
CA LEU A 137 14.78 3.88 4.38
C LEU A 137 13.39 3.79 5.00
N ALA A 138 12.33 3.76 4.17
CA ALA A 138 10.96 3.61 4.66
C ALA A 138 10.79 2.26 5.39
N GLU A 139 11.28 1.17 4.82
CA GLU A 139 11.26 -0.15 5.48
C GLU A 139 11.98 -0.14 6.82
N GLN A 140 13.20 0.42 6.89
CA GLN A 140 13.94 0.53 8.16
C GLN A 140 13.14 1.28 9.22
N ARG A 141 12.60 2.46 8.88
CA ARG A 141 11.80 3.26 9.80
C ARG A 141 10.54 2.54 10.26
N LEU A 142 9.89 1.76 9.39
CA LEU A 142 8.70 0.99 9.74
C LEU A 142 9.02 -0.19 10.65
N ILE A 143 10.17 -0.85 10.44
CA ILE A 143 10.66 -1.92 11.32
C ILE A 143 10.88 -1.35 12.73
N ASP A 144 11.47 -0.16 12.83
CA ASP A 144 11.72 0.54 14.10
C ASP A 144 10.43 0.96 14.85
N LEU A 145 9.27 1.02 14.17
CA LEU A 145 7.97 1.30 14.81
C LEU A 145 7.37 0.09 15.54
N GLU A 146 7.97 -1.10 15.37
CA GLU A 146 7.67 -2.26 16.20
C GLU A 146 6.22 -2.73 16.19
N PHE A 147 5.50 -2.57 15.07
CA PHE A 147 4.17 -3.16 14.86
C PHE A 147 4.12 -4.62 15.35
N PRO A 148 3.02 -5.07 15.99
CA PRO A 148 2.88 -6.48 16.34
C PRO A 148 3.04 -7.36 15.09
N ARG A 149 2.55 -6.86 13.95
CA ARG A 149 2.75 -7.45 12.63
C ARG A 149 3.02 -6.38 11.57
N LEU A 150 4.18 -6.45 10.93
CA LEU A 150 4.58 -5.63 9.80
C LEU A 150 4.79 -6.52 8.57
N ILE A 151 4.04 -6.27 7.49
CA ILE A 151 4.13 -7.02 6.24
C ILE A 151 4.70 -6.10 5.17
N ILE A 152 5.80 -6.50 4.54
CA ILE A 152 6.50 -5.70 3.54
C ILE A 152 6.47 -6.45 2.21
N MET A 153 5.68 -5.93 1.26
CA MET A 153 5.57 -6.47 -0.09
C MET A 153 6.68 -5.89 -0.96
N ARG A 154 7.52 -6.74 -1.56
CA ARG A 154 8.64 -6.32 -2.43
C ARG A 154 8.44 -6.78 -3.89
N PRO A 155 7.51 -6.16 -4.63
CA PRO A 155 7.33 -6.45 -6.05
C PRO A 155 8.50 -5.91 -6.89
N MET A 156 8.74 -6.54 -8.05
CA MET A 156 9.74 -6.07 -9.02
C MET A 156 9.15 -5.01 -9.97
N LEU A 157 8.20 -5.40 -10.83
CA LEU A 157 7.43 -4.47 -11.67
C LEU A 157 5.94 -4.63 -11.41
N ILE A 158 5.26 -3.51 -11.13
CA ILE A 158 3.80 -3.47 -10.99
C ILE A 158 3.20 -3.03 -12.32
N VAL A 159 2.40 -3.90 -12.94
CA VAL A 159 1.63 -3.59 -14.14
C VAL A 159 0.29 -3.00 -13.71
N ARG A 160 -0.10 -1.87 -14.29
CA ARG A 160 -1.37 -1.20 -14.01
C ARG A 160 -2.44 -1.76 -14.93
N ASP A 161 -3.63 -1.99 -14.38
CA ASP A 161 -4.71 -2.62 -15.15
C ASP A 161 -5.37 -1.66 -16.19
N ASP A 162 -5.17 -0.33 -16.08
CA ASP A 162 -5.90 0.69 -16.86
C ASP A 162 -5.03 1.69 -17.65
N THR A 163 -3.83 1.33 -18.11
CA THR A 163 -2.99 2.25 -18.90
C THR A 163 -2.95 1.90 -20.39
N ASP A 164 -3.71 2.66 -21.18
CA ASP A 164 -3.56 2.84 -22.64
C ASP A 164 -2.24 3.56 -23.03
N ARG A 165 -1.17 3.41 -22.24
CA ARG A 165 0.12 4.03 -22.56
C ARG A 165 0.90 3.11 -23.48
N LEU A 166 0.94 3.48 -24.76
CA LEU A 166 1.78 2.90 -25.81
C LEU A 166 3.24 2.64 -25.35
N ALA A 167 3.77 3.47 -24.43
CA ALA A 167 5.10 3.34 -23.85
C ALA A 167 5.23 2.19 -22.83
N GLU A 168 4.17 1.85 -22.08
CA GLU A 168 4.17 0.69 -21.17
C GLU A 168 3.99 -0.61 -21.94
N ARG A 169 3.27 -0.63 -23.08
CA ARG A 169 3.16 -1.81 -23.96
C ARG A 169 4.53 -2.30 -24.46
N ILE A 170 5.47 -1.39 -24.71
CA ILE A 170 6.83 -1.72 -25.16
C ILE A 170 7.65 -2.34 -24.01
N ALA A 171 7.61 -1.75 -22.81
CA ALA A 171 8.21 -2.34 -21.61
C ALA A 171 7.54 -3.68 -21.24
N ASP A 172 6.24 -3.80 -21.49
CA ASP A 172 5.48 -5.03 -21.29
C ASP A 172 5.83 -6.14 -22.27
N THR A 173 6.29 -5.81 -23.47
CA THR A 173 6.70 -6.82 -24.44
C THR A 173 8.15 -7.26 -24.21
N LEU A 174 8.99 -6.38 -23.66
CA LEU A 174 10.44 -6.62 -23.50
C LEU A 174 10.84 -7.26 -22.16
N LEU A 175 10.09 -7.05 -21.09
CA LEU A 175 10.42 -7.60 -19.77
C LEU A 175 9.77 -8.98 -19.56
N PRO A 176 10.51 -9.98 -19.03
CA PRO A 176 9.95 -11.31 -18.77
C PRO A 176 8.71 -11.21 -17.87
N SER A 177 7.66 -11.97 -18.17
CA SER A 177 6.47 -12.08 -17.30
C SER A 177 6.83 -12.49 -15.86
N ALA A 178 7.99 -13.13 -15.69
CA ALA A 178 8.55 -13.46 -14.38
C ALA A 178 8.91 -12.25 -13.51
N ALA A 179 9.17 -11.09 -14.11
CA ALA A 179 9.53 -9.84 -13.43
C ALA A 179 8.29 -8.98 -13.07
N LYS A 180 7.08 -9.43 -13.39
CA LYS A 180 5.86 -8.61 -13.30
C LYS A 180 4.85 -9.18 -12.32
N VAL A 181 4.10 -8.27 -11.70
CA VAL A 181 2.90 -8.55 -10.92
C VAL A 181 1.82 -7.53 -11.29
N GLN A 182 0.59 -8.00 -11.51
CA GLN A 182 -0.52 -7.08 -11.76
C GLN A 182 -0.87 -6.34 -10.46
N ALA A 183 -1.29 -5.08 -10.57
CA ALA A 183 -1.70 -4.29 -9.40
C ALA A 183 -2.84 -4.98 -8.62
N SER A 184 -3.79 -5.60 -9.33
CA SER A 184 -4.85 -6.41 -8.71
C SER A 184 -4.33 -7.68 -8.01
N GLN A 185 -3.34 -8.36 -8.58
CA GLN A 185 -2.70 -9.52 -7.96
C GLN A 185 -1.96 -9.14 -6.68
N LEU A 186 -1.18 -8.05 -6.72
CA LEU A 186 -0.48 -7.52 -5.55
C LEU A 186 -1.48 -7.13 -4.45
N ALA A 187 -2.57 -6.45 -4.80
CA ALA A 187 -3.61 -6.08 -3.84
C ALA A 187 -4.26 -7.29 -3.16
N ARG A 188 -4.59 -8.34 -3.93
CA ARG A 188 -5.12 -9.59 -3.35
C ARG A 188 -4.11 -10.26 -2.42
N ALA A 189 -2.83 -10.26 -2.78
CA ALA A 189 -1.77 -10.78 -1.91
C ALA A 189 -1.68 -9.98 -0.60
N MET A 190 -1.77 -8.64 -0.65
CA MET A 190 -1.83 -7.79 0.54
C MET A 190 -2.97 -8.17 1.47
N VAL A 191 -4.20 -8.25 0.96
CA VAL A 191 -5.37 -8.62 1.77
C VAL A 191 -5.25 -10.06 2.30
N HIS A 192 -4.78 -10.99 1.47
CA HIS A 192 -4.59 -12.38 1.87
C HIS A 192 -3.58 -12.51 3.02
N CYS A 193 -2.40 -11.91 2.90
CA CYS A 193 -1.37 -11.97 3.94
C CYS A 193 -1.84 -11.29 5.23
N ALA A 194 -2.43 -10.08 5.13
CA ALA A 194 -2.79 -9.31 6.31
C ALA A 194 -3.92 -9.93 7.15
N TYR A 195 -4.86 -10.64 6.51
CA TYR A 195 -5.94 -11.36 7.19
C TYR A 195 -5.70 -12.87 7.32
N GLY A 196 -4.57 -13.36 6.82
CA GLY A 196 -4.15 -14.75 6.98
C GLY A 196 -3.40 -14.95 8.28
N GLU A 197 -3.21 -16.20 8.67
CA GLU A 197 -2.35 -16.57 9.79
C GLU A 197 -0.92 -16.05 9.55
N PRO A 198 -0.20 -15.61 10.59
CA PRO A 198 1.20 -15.24 10.48
C PRO A 198 2.01 -16.38 9.86
N SER A 199 2.77 -16.08 8.81
CA SER A 199 3.61 -17.08 8.14
C SER A 199 4.86 -17.46 8.95
N SER A 200 5.18 -16.67 9.99
CA SER A 200 6.32 -16.87 10.88
C SER A 200 6.02 -16.36 12.28
N SER A 201 6.82 -16.78 13.26
CA SER A 201 6.81 -16.21 14.61
C SER A 201 7.46 -14.82 14.69
N THR A 202 8.01 -14.30 13.58
CA THR A 202 8.62 -12.97 13.54
C THR A 202 7.59 -11.89 13.25
N ARG A 203 7.77 -10.73 13.89
CA ARG A 203 6.88 -9.56 13.69
C ARG A 203 6.94 -9.00 12.27
N VAL A 204 8.04 -9.21 11.55
CA VAL A 204 8.29 -8.65 10.21
C VAL A 204 8.22 -9.76 9.17
N GLU A 205 7.22 -9.69 8.29
CA GLU A 205 7.02 -10.62 7.19
C GLU A 205 7.44 -9.96 5.88
N LEU A 206 8.50 -10.46 5.26
CA LEU A 206 8.95 -10.03 3.94
C LEU A 206 8.33 -10.95 2.87
N VAL A 207 7.55 -10.36 1.97
CA VAL A 207 6.94 -11.09 0.85
C VAL A 207 7.64 -10.65 -0.43
N ASP A 208 8.49 -11.54 -0.94
CA ASP A 208 9.26 -11.28 -2.15
C ASP A 208 8.41 -11.40 -3.43
N HIS A 209 8.98 -10.92 -4.53
CA HIS A 209 8.33 -10.96 -5.84
C HIS A 209 7.96 -12.39 -6.29
N GLY A 210 8.78 -13.39 -5.97
CA GLY A 210 8.51 -14.79 -6.33
C GLY A 210 7.25 -15.33 -5.66
N THR A 211 7.06 -14.97 -4.39
CA THR A 211 5.89 -15.32 -3.58
C THR A 211 4.64 -14.60 -4.07
N LEU A 212 4.74 -13.30 -4.35
CA LEU A 212 3.63 -12.50 -4.88
C LEU A 212 3.04 -13.08 -6.18
N ARG A 213 3.88 -13.68 -7.03
CA ARG A 213 3.44 -14.32 -8.28
C ARG A 213 2.70 -15.64 -8.07
N ARG A 214 2.95 -16.33 -6.96
CA ARG A 214 2.38 -17.64 -6.65
C ARG A 214 1.05 -17.55 -5.90
N THR A 215 0.70 -16.39 -5.34
CA THR A 215 -0.61 -16.16 -4.73
C THR A 215 -1.70 -16.36 -5.80
N PRO A 216 -2.54 -17.39 -5.68
CA PRO A 216 -3.50 -17.72 -6.72
C PRO A 216 -4.54 -16.59 -6.87
N PRO A 217 -5.10 -16.36 -8.07
CA PRO A 217 -6.38 -15.67 -8.17
C PRO A 217 -7.38 -16.48 -7.34
N ARG A 218 -7.98 -15.86 -6.32
CA ARG A 218 -9.24 -16.38 -5.81
C ARG A 218 -10.30 -15.84 -6.75
N ASP A 219 -11.01 -16.77 -7.38
CA ASP A 219 -12.13 -16.54 -8.29
C ASP A 219 -13.23 -15.70 -7.61
#